data_AF-A0A5J4WFY5-F1
#
_entry.id   AF-A0A5J4WFY5-F1
#
_cell.length_a   1.000
_cell.length_b   1.000
_cell.length_c   1.000
_cell.angle_alpha   90.00
_cell.angle_beta   90.00
_cell.angle_gamma   90.00
#
_symmetry.space_group_name_H-M   'P 1'
#
loop_
_entity.id
_entity.type
_entity.pdbx_description
1 polymer ?
#
loop_
_entity_poly.entity_id
_entity_poly.type
_entity_poly.pdbx_seq_one_letter_code
_entity_poly.pdbx_strand_id
1 'polypeptide(L)'
;MLSIIVALTVHSLGYIFYNDHVYYYDGKVDKDGVVTLDAKDAANITDLPQVQRRVTDFPLITSDTSEYDLMYFQWTLQTDDIAGTNVAQALTAADIACQNTALAHRRGFYGLLGFTQWSRSVFTHFPPSVTYLIHNGPTKITYKNVPDALKDQLQEKVISQSCDDEEALNYLSFGLLNAGLISSECVSNAAIPTEPNKCNNGKKVSKHLKGYRFGNFYDYSARDVKGLIIRFGAVLVDDMVLVGWGLTEWKAAISDGTSYKGFDIKVDDDRKYSGYVIMNITKANVWLIVGIVVGVVKIEQMEPNSDHKDKRMKWTQSEVESTNISQIPPALLDQQSQQDNIEITSHACSDQTNIEIDEDKIENPVQLFIFNLNKITTEQQLREHFALAGAVEQVFLPQSIGQNRGFGFITMKNQDYAENAVDTLDKTIVDGNLIIIYILSEYSIIQSNDQLSQQIEHILISASLTEDEKANSLNELYEKFKILNKYEILLKFNSETLSAIQSKLDSIITPSQLELLNIIELIGLTNIDLPLFYNLPNHDKTLLFDEFQSSGLLDKIESLIRKKFAEEETNSDVPYSSCLQQLI
;
A
#
# COMPACT_ATOMS: atom_id res chain seq x y z
N MET A 1 -34.99 13.02 -51.10
CA MET A 1 -33.62 12.92 -51.63
C MET A 1 -32.64 13.23 -50.48
N LEU A 2 -32.67 12.40 -49.43
CA LEU A 2 -31.79 12.55 -48.26
C LEU A 2 -31.83 11.23 -47.46
N SER A 3 -31.26 10.18 -48.06
CA SER A 3 -30.96 8.88 -47.46
C SER A 3 -30.13 8.15 -48.52
N ILE A 4 -29.04 7.48 -48.12
CA ILE A 4 -28.08 6.76 -48.96
C ILE A 4 -26.92 7.62 -49.50
N ILE A 5 -26.01 8.04 -48.62
CA ILE A 5 -24.55 8.03 -48.87
C ILE A 5 -23.84 7.82 -47.53
N VAL A 6 -23.81 6.59 -47.01
CA VAL A 6 -22.67 6.07 -46.21
C VAL A 6 -22.63 4.56 -46.46
N ALA A 7 -22.22 4.18 -47.66
CA ALA A 7 -21.73 2.84 -47.96
C ALA A 7 -20.60 3.01 -48.96
N LEU A 8 -19.46 2.38 -48.65
CA LEU A 8 -18.22 2.32 -49.43
C LEU A 8 -17.24 3.48 -49.22
N THR A 9 -16.42 3.38 -48.17
CA THR A 9 -14.96 3.12 -48.30
C THR A 9 -14.41 2.74 -46.92
N VAL A 10 -14.48 1.45 -46.55
CA VAL A 10 -13.57 0.89 -45.54
C VAL A 10 -12.73 -0.14 -46.27
N HIS A 11 -11.68 0.36 -46.92
CA HIS A 11 -10.54 -0.45 -47.32
C HIS A 11 -9.34 0.24 -46.68
N SER A 12 -8.73 -0.43 -45.69
CA SER A 12 -7.51 -0.07 -44.94
C SER A 12 -7.58 0.95 -43.79
N LEU A 13 -8.66 0.99 -43.00
CA LEU A 13 -8.58 1.63 -41.68
C LEU A 13 -8.18 0.56 -40.66
N GLY A 14 -6.93 0.64 -40.17
CA GLY A 14 -6.45 -0.21 -39.08
C GLY A 14 -7.31 -0.04 -37.81
N TYR A 15 -7.16 -0.98 -36.88
CA TYR A 15 -7.82 -0.91 -35.57
C TYR A 15 -7.60 0.46 -34.92
N ILE A 16 -8.68 1.15 -34.55
CA ILE A 16 -8.59 2.37 -33.76
C ILE A 16 -8.41 1.93 -32.30
N PHE A 17 -7.20 2.07 -31.78
CA PHE A 17 -6.96 1.86 -30.36
C PHE A 17 -7.40 3.10 -29.58
N TYR A 18 -8.29 2.89 -28.62
CA TYR A 18 -8.68 3.88 -27.64
C TYR A 18 -7.66 3.94 -26.50
N ASN A 19 -7.29 5.16 -26.12
CA ASN A 19 -6.32 5.49 -25.07
C ASN A 19 -6.88 5.36 -23.64
N ASP A 20 -8.02 4.70 -23.46
CA ASP A 20 -8.66 4.37 -22.19
C ASP A 20 -9.01 2.86 -22.08
N HIS A 21 -8.59 2.04 -23.04
CA HIS A 21 -8.83 0.60 -23.06
C HIS A 21 -7.54 -0.25 -22.94
N VAL A 22 -7.71 -1.45 -22.38
CA VAL A 22 -6.73 -2.54 -22.40
C VAL A 22 -7.23 -3.69 -23.29
N TYR A 23 -6.31 -4.33 -24.00
CA TYR A 23 -6.63 -5.31 -25.05
C TYR A 23 -5.97 -6.68 -24.79
N TYR A 24 -6.69 -7.76 -25.01
CA TYR A 24 -6.17 -9.12 -24.87
C TYR A 24 -6.89 -10.13 -25.77
N TYR A 25 -6.22 -11.24 -26.08
CA TYR A 25 -6.82 -12.33 -26.86
C TYR A 25 -7.75 -13.20 -26.03
N ASP A 26 -8.97 -13.44 -26.52
CA ASP A 26 -9.92 -14.36 -25.91
C ASP A 26 -9.67 -15.81 -26.37
N GLY A 27 -8.86 -16.52 -25.59
CA GLY A 27 -8.56 -17.93 -25.82
C GLY A 27 -8.15 -18.61 -24.51
N LYS A 28 -8.44 -19.90 -24.35
CA LYS A 28 -8.03 -20.67 -23.16
C LYS A 28 -7.32 -21.93 -23.62
N VAL A 29 -6.32 -22.36 -22.85
CA VAL A 29 -5.66 -23.64 -23.07
C VAL A 29 -6.69 -24.73 -22.78
N ASP A 30 -6.99 -25.54 -23.78
CA ASP A 30 -7.88 -26.69 -23.60
C ASP A 30 -7.14 -27.89 -22.97
N LYS A 31 -7.86 -29.00 -22.79
CA LYS A 31 -7.31 -30.23 -22.20
C LYS A 31 -6.16 -30.84 -23.00
N ASP A 32 -6.05 -30.51 -24.30
CA ASP A 32 -5.07 -31.04 -25.22
C ASP A 32 -3.90 -30.05 -25.42
N GLY A 33 -3.88 -28.94 -24.66
CA GLY A 33 -2.86 -27.91 -24.72
C GLY A 33 -3.05 -26.91 -25.86
N VAL A 34 -4.21 -26.91 -26.53
CA VAL A 34 -4.46 -26.07 -27.70
C VAL A 34 -5.18 -24.80 -27.30
N VAL A 35 -4.76 -23.67 -27.88
CA VAL A 35 -5.51 -22.41 -27.85
C VAL A 35 -6.01 -22.12 -29.26
N THR A 36 -7.32 -21.93 -29.40
CA THR A 36 -7.93 -21.49 -30.67
C THR A 36 -8.25 -20.01 -30.61
N LEU A 37 -7.65 -19.23 -31.50
CA LEU A 37 -7.94 -17.80 -31.67
C LEU A 37 -8.96 -17.58 -32.78
N ASP A 38 -9.89 -16.66 -32.56
CA ASP A 38 -10.83 -16.25 -33.59
C ASP A 38 -10.19 -15.21 -34.50
N ALA A 39 -10.02 -15.54 -35.78
CA ALA A 39 -9.50 -14.62 -36.79
C ALA A 39 -10.63 -13.95 -37.59
N LYS A 40 -11.89 -14.12 -37.18
CA LYS A 40 -13.03 -13.45 -37.79
C LYS A 40 -12.78 -11.94 -37.80
N ASP A 41 -12.92 -11.30 -38.95
CA ASP A 41 -12.71 -9.86 -39.14
C ASP A 41 -11.24 -9.39 -39.01
N ALA A 42 -10.26 -10.30 -38.94
CA ALA A 42 -8.84 -9.94 -38.97
C ALA A 42 -8.47 -9.31 -40.33
N ALA A 43 -7.87 -8.12 -40.29
CA ALA A 43 -7.43 -7.43 -41.51
C ALA A 43 -6.06 -7.94 -42.00
N ASN A 44 -5.20 -8.39 -41.09
CA ASN A 44 -3.87 -8.93 -41.36
C ASN A 44 -3.41 -9.85 -40.20
N ILE A 45 -2.22 -10.46 -40.32
CA ILE A 45 -1.69 -11.40 -39.32
C ILE A 45 -1.34 -10.80 -37.96
N THR A 46 -1.13 -9.49 -37.89
CA THR A 46 -0.82 -8.77 -36.65
C THR A 46 -2.05 -8.16 -35.99
N ASP A 47 -3.20 -8.18 -36.69
CA ASP A 47 -4.45 -7.52 -36.30
C ASP A 47 -5.55 -8.56 -36.06
N LEU A 48 -5.23 -9.53 -35.20
CA LEU A 48 -6.21 -10.51 -34.74
C LEU A 48 -7.18 -9.81 -33.76
N PRO A 49 -8.49 -10.11 -33.84
CA PRO A 49 -9.48 -9.55 -32.91
C PRO A 49 -9.09 -9.74 -31.45
N GLN A 50 -9.13 -8.64 -30.70
CA GLN A 50 -8.86 -8.62 -29.27
C GLN A 50 -10.11 -8.18 -28.51
N VAL A 51 -10.27 -8.70 -27.30
CA VAL A 51 -11.24 -8.17 -26.35
C VAL A 51 -10.67 -6.87 -25.79
N GLN A 52 -11.48 -5.82 -25.87
CA GLN A 52 -11.21 -4.53 -25.25
C GLN A 52 -12.04 -4.37 -23.96
N ARG A 53 -11.42 -3.76 -22.95
CA ARG A 53 -12.06 -3.36 -21.68
C ARG A 53 -11.60 -1.96 -21.30
N ARG A 54 -12.48 -1.14 -20.75
CA ARG A 54 -12.07 0.18 -20.25
C ARG A 54 -11.22 -0.02 -19.00
N VAL A 55 -10.22 0.81 -18.86
CA VAL A 55 -9.37 0.81 -17.65
C VAL A 55 -10.21 1.06 -16.40
N THR A 56 -11.22 1.91 -16.49
CA THR A 56 -12.14 2.23 -15.39
C THR A 56 -13.09 1.09 -15.00
N ASP A 57 -13.20 0.03 -15.80
CA ASP A 57 -13.95 -1.19 -15.43
C ASP A 57 -13.22 -2.00 -14.33
N PHE A 58 -11.95 -1.70 -14.08
CA PHE A 58 -11.14 -2.36 -13.05
C PHE A 58 -11.07 -1.50 -11.79
N PRO A 59 -11.27 -2.05 -10.58
CA PRO A 59 -11.22 -1.28 -9.36
C PRO A 59 -9.80 -0.76 -9.08
N LEU A 60 -9.72 0.36 -8.35
CA LEU A 60 -8.46 0.82 -7.78
C LEU A 60 -7.91 -0.24 -6.80
N ILE A 61 -6.58 -0.29 -6.67
CA ILE A 61 -5.92 -1.13 -5.65
C ILE A 61 -6.21 -0.58 -4.26
N THR A 62 -6.16 0.76 -4.12
CA THR A 62 -6.46 1.54 -2.91
C THR A 62 -7.53 2.57 -3.24
N SER A 63 -8.56 2.73 -2.40
CA SER A 63 -9.77 3.49 -2.73
C SER A 63 -9.62 5.01 -2.75
N ASP A 64 -8.54 5.52 -2.20
CA ASP A 64 -8.23 6.93 -1.94
C ASP A 64 -7.24 7.55 -2.93
N THR A 65 -6.67 6.75 -3.84
CA THR A 65 -5.65 7.20 -4.78
C THR A 65 -6.20 7.71 -6.09
N SER A 66 -5.53 8.70 -6.66
CA SER A 66 -5.89 9.40 -7.88
C SER A 66 -4.69 9.53 -8.81
N GLU A 67 -4.91 9.43 -10.12
CA GLU A 67 -3.88 9.73 -11.12
C GLU A 67 -3.40 11.20 -11.10
N TYR A 68 -4.11 12.05 -10.35
CA TYR A 68 -3.77 13.46 -10.10
C TYR A 68 -2.90 13.65 -8.85
N ASP A 69 -2.67 12.61 -8.05
CA ASP A 69 -1.80 12.71 -6.88
C ASP A 69 -0.38 13.10 -7.31
N LEU A 70 0.23 14.00 -6.53
CA LEU A 70 1.58 14.50 -6.79
C LEU A 70 2.61 13.37 -6.78
N MET A 71 2.38 12.33 -5.98
CA MET A 71 3.23 11.15 -5.87
C MET A 71 2.39 9.92 -5.50
N TYR A 72 2.83 8.75 -5.95
CA TYR A 72 2.26 7.48 -5.55
C TYR A 72 3.34 6.41 -5.56
N PHE A 73 3.40 5.65 -4.46
CA PHE A 73 4.33 4.55 -4.27
C PHE A 73 3.55 3.32 -3.88
N GLN A 74 3.61 2.30 -4.72
CA GLN A 74 2.91 1.07 -4.47
C GLN A 74 3.42 0.39 -3.20
N TRP A 75 2.58 0.37 -2.15
CA TRP A 75 2.93 -0.15 -0.82
C TRP A 75 4.28 0.38 -0.31
N THR A 76 4.59 1.62 -0.64
CA THR A 76 5.84 2.33 -0.29
C THR A 76 7.13 1.87 -0.96
N LEU A 77 7.08 1.01 -1.98
CA LEU A 77 8.25 0.58 -2.75
C LEU A 77 8.87 1.78 -3.49
N GLN A 78 9.95 2.34 -2.94
CA GLN A 78 10.76 3.37 -3.58
C GLN A 78 11.74 2.73 -4.55
N THR A 79 12.40 3.57 -5.35
CA THR A 79 13.43 3.11 -6.28
C THR A 79 14.61 2.44 -5.56
N ASP A 80 15.03 2.96 -4.41
CA ASP A 80 16.11 2.36 -3.62
C ASP A 80 15.75 0.99 -3.04
N ASP A 81 14.46 0.75 -2.77
CA ASP A 81 13.97 -0.52 -2.23
C ASP A 81 13.96 -1.64 -3.28
N ILE A 82 13.88 -1.29 -4.58
CA ILE A 82 13.74 -2.25 -5.67
C ILE A 82 14.85 -3.29 -5.63
N ALA A 83 16.10 -2.88 -5.46
CA ALA A 83 17.24 -3.81 -5.45
C ALA A 83 17.21 -4.79 -4.27
N GLY A 84 16.58 -4.42 -3.15
CA GLY A 84 16.40 -5.28 -1.97
C GLY A 84 15.32 -6.34 -2.15
N THR A 85 14.50 -6.25 -3.21
CA THR A 85 13.39 -7.18 -3.44
C THR A 85 13.84 -8.54 -3.94
N ASN A 86 13.13 -9.61 -3.55
CA ASN A 86 13.36 -10.96 -4.07
C ASN A 86 13.15 -11.05 -5.60
N VAL A 87 12.35 -10.15 -6.19
CA VAL A 87 12.14 -10.06 -7.65
C VAL A 87 13.38 -9.45 -8.34
N ALA A 88 14.06 -8.53 -7.69
CA ALA A 88 15.22 -7.85 -8.26
C ALA A 88 16.54 -8.58 -8.06
N GLN A 89 16.59 -9.56 -7.14
CA GLN A 89 17.79 -10.36 -6.92
C GLN A 89 18.30 -11.02 -8.21
N ALA A 90 19.62 -11.14 -8.31
CA ALA A 90 20.25 -11.69 -9.49
C ALA A 90 19.81 -13.14 -9.77
N LEU A 91 19.45 -13.42 -11.02
CA LEU A 91 19.19 -14.77 -11.49
C LEU A 91 20.41 -15.67 -11.27
N THR A 92 20.16 -16.93 -10.93
CA THR A 92 21.25 -17.90 -10.81
C THR A 92 21.82 -18.23 -12.19
N ALA A 93 23.06 -18.73 -12.24
CA ALA A 93 23.66 -19.20 -13.50
C ALA A 93 22.82 -20.29 -14.19
N ALA A 94 22.12 -21.11 -13.40
CA ALA A 94 21.21 -22.13 -13.91
C ALA A 94 19.94 -21.50 -14.54
N ASP A 95 19.37 -20.48 -13.90
CA ASP A 95 18.23 -19.75 -14.45
C ASP A 95 18.60 -19.02 -15.75
N ILE A 96 19.80 -18.44 -15.82
CA ILE A 96 20.33 -17.78 -17.02
C ILE A 96 20.54 -18.76 -18.18
N ALA A 97 20.90 -20.02 -17.88
CA ALA A 97 21.06 -21.05 -18.90
C ALA A 97 19.75 -21.39 -19.63
N CYS A 98 18.60 -21.12 -19.02
CA CYS A 98 17.31 -21.18 -19.70
C CYS A 98 17.07 -19.86 -20.45
N GLN A 99 17.26 -19.87 -21.78
CA GLN A 99 17.21 -18.65 -22.61
C GLN A 99 15.89 -17.87 -22.47
N ASN A 100 14.77 -18.56 -22.35
CA ASN A 100 13.45 -17.94 -22.14
C ASN A 100 13.32 -17.22 -20.80
N THR A 101 13.94 -17.73 -19.74
CA THR A 101 14.00 -17.02 -18.45
C THR A 101 14.79 -15.74 -18.59
N ALA A 102 15.99 -15.81 -19.17
CA ALA A 102 16.86 -14.64 -19.37
C ALA A 102 16.18 -13.58 -20.26
N LEU A 103 15.47 -14.01 -21.32
CA LEU A 103 14.71 -13.13 -22.20
C LEU A 103 13.52 -12.48 -21.50
N ALA A 104 12.72 -13.25 -20.75
CA ALA A 104 11.60 -12.71 -19.98
C ALA A 104 12.07 -11.69 -18.94
N HIS A 105 13.24 -11.91 -18.34
CA HIS A 105 13.87 -10.96 -17.42
C HIS A 105 14.29 -9.67 -18.14
N ARG A 106 15.06 -9.79 -19.22
CA ARG A 106 15.54 -8.63 -19.98
C ARG A 106 14.42 -7.79 -20.58
N ARG A 107 13.34 -8.42 -21.06
CA ARG A 107 12.16 -7.75 -21.62
C ARG A 107 11.16 -7.23 -20.58
N GLY A 108 11.49 -7.32 -19.29
CA GLY A 108 10.64 -6.81 -18.22
C GLY A 108 9.41 -7.67 -17.89
N PHE A 109 9.12 -8.78 -18.58
CA PHE A 109 8.00 -9.66 -18.24
C PHE A 109 8.14 -10.32 -16.87
N TYR A 110 9.37 -10.72 -16.51
CA TYR A 110 9.67 -11.25 -15.18
C TYR A 110 9.37 -10.21 -14.10
N GLY A 111 9.89 -8.98 -14.26
CA GLY A 111 9.63 -7.88 -13.35
C GLY A 111 8.14 -7.52 -13.30
N LEU A 112 7.45 -7.46 -14.44
CA LEU A 112 6.02 -7.19 -14.51
C LEU A 112 5.22 -8.20 -13.67
N LEU A 113 5.52 -9.50 -13.80
CA LEU A 113 4.89 -10.57 -13.00
C LEU A 113 5.16 -10.38 -11.50
N GLY A 114 6.42 -10.18 -11.12
CA GLY A 114 6.83 -10.06 -9.72
C GLY A 114 6.30 -8.79 -9.05
N PHE A 115 6.48 -7.62 -9.67
CA PHE A 115 6.01 -6.34 -9.14
C PHE A 115 4.48 -6.19 -9.21
N THR A 116 3.79 -6.81 -10.18
CA THR A 116 2.30 -6.87 -10.14
C THR A 116 1.81 -7.77 -9.01
N GLN A 117 2.55 -8.78 -8.61
CA GLN A 117 2.17 -9.56 -7.44
C GLN A 117 2.37 -8.75 -6.14
N TRP A 118 3.51 -8.08 -6.01
CA TRP A 118 3.83 -7.18 -4.89
C TRP A 118 2.73 -6.13 -4.69
N SER A 119 2.32 -5.54 -5.81
CA SER A 119 1.22 -4.62 -5.98
C SER A 119 -0.08 -4.98 -5.27
N ARG A 120 -0.33 -6.27 -5.05
CA ARG A 120 -1.62 -6.78 -4.56
C ARG A 120 -1.53 -7.41 -3.18
N SER A 121 -0.34 -7.55 -2.62
CA SER A 121 -0.12 -8.23 -1.35
C SER A 121 1.26 -7.90 -0.80
N VAL A 122 1.28 -7.30 0.39
CA VAL A 122 2.47 -6.98 1.20
C VAL A 122 3.17 -8.24 1.74
N PHE A 123 2.63 -9.44 1.50
CA PHE A 123 3.08 -10.70 2.12
C PHE A 123 3.56 -11.74 1.10
N THR A 124 3.35 -11.49 -0.18
CA THR A 124 3.71 -12.43 -1.23
C THR A 124 4.64 -11.73 -2.19
N HIS A 125 5.93 -11.72 -1.84
CA HIS A 125 7.01 -11.18 -2.65
C HIS A 125 7.96 -12.33 -2.98
N PHE A 126 7.90 -12.81 -4.22
CA PHE A 126 8.76 -13.90 -4.64
C PHE A 126 9.21 -13.71 -6.08
N PRO A 127 10.38 -14.27 -6.45
CA PRO A 127 10.81 -14.33 -7.83
C PRO A 127 9.84 -15.19 -8.65
N PRO A 128 9.26 -14.72 -9.76
CA PRO A 128 8.31 -15.50 -10.54
C PRO A 128 8.97 -16.68 -11.28
N SER A 129 8.28 -17.81 -11.33
CA SER A 129 8.64 -18.94 -12.18
C SER A 129 8.07 -18.78 -13.59
N VAL A 130 8.90 -18.32 -14.54
CA VAL A 130 8.55 -18.18 -15.96
C VAL A 130 8.45 -19.54 -16.63
N THR A 131 9.33 -20.48 -16.28
CA THR A 131 9.32 -21.85 -16.84
C THR A 131 8.04 -22.61 -16.49
N TYR A 132 7.48 -22.37 -15.29
CA TYR A 132 6.16 -22.89 -14.93
C TYR A 132 5.05 -22.31 -15.81
N LEU A 133 5.08 -21.02 -16.13
CA LEU A 133 4.09 -20.41 -17.02
C LEU A 133 4.19 -20.97 -18.44
N ILE A 134 5.40 -21.18 -18.94
CA ILE A 134 5.65 -21.82 -20.25
C ILE A 134 5.09 -23.24 -20.27
N HIS A 135 5.40 -24.04 -19.24
CA HIS A 135 4.87 -25.40 -19.11
C HIS A 135 3.34 -25.46 -19.08
N ASN A 136 2.69 -24.48 -18.46
CA ASN A 136 1.23 -24.42 -18.37
C ASN A 136 0.57 -23.61 -19.50
N GLY A 137 1.37 -23.12 -20.45
CA GLY A 137 0.92 -22.42 -21.65
C GLY A 137 0.46 -23.37 -22.75
N PRO A 138 0.13 -22.84 -23.93
CA PRO A 138 -0.26 -23.65 -25.08
C PRO A 138 0.92 -24.45 -25.63
N THR A 139 0.64 -25.66 -26.10
CA THR A 139 1.53 -26.46 -26.96
C THR A 139 1.23 -26.22 -28.45
N LYS A 140 0.08 -25.62 -28.74
CA LYS A 140 -0.36 -25.32 -30.10
C LYS A 140 -1.33 -24.16 -30.15
N ILE A 141 -1.16 -23.28 -31.14
CA ILE A 141 -2.12 -22.23 -31.51
C ILE A 141 -2.81 -22.63 -32.81
N THR A 142 -4.13 -22.58 -32.81
CA THR A 142 -4.96 -22.76 -34.00
C THR A 142 -5.82 -21.53 -34.23
N TYR A 143 -6.34 -21.39 -35.45
CA TYR A 143 -7.19 -20.27 -35.83
C TYR A 143 -8.52 -20.77 -36.36
N LYS A 144 -9.61 -20.14 -35.95
CA LYS A 144 -10.94 -20.37 -36.51
C LYS A 144 -11.42 -19.14 -37.27
N ASN A 145 -12.37 -19.33 -38.19
CA ASN A 145 -12.97 -18.26 -39.00
C ASN A 145 -11.93 -17.42 -39.78
N VAL A 146 -10.84 -18.03 -40.23
CA VAL A 146 -9.76 -17.34 -40.94
C VAL A 146 -10.28 -16.80 -42.29
N PRO A 147 -10.16 -15.48 -42.56
CA PRO A 147 -10.50 -14.91 -43.86
C PRO A 147 -9.70 -15.56 -44.98
N ASP A 148 -10.31 -15.73 -46.16
CA ASP A 148 -9.66 -16.43 -47.29
C ASP A 148 -8.30 -15.82 -47.66
N ALA A 149 -8.15 -14.50 -47.55
CA ALA A 149 -6.90 -13.78 -47.82
C ALA A 149 -5.77 -14.09 -46.82
N LEU A 150 -6.08 -14.65 -45.66
CA LEU A 150 -5.14 -14.92 -44.56
C LEU A 150 -4.89 -16.42 -44.31
N LYS A 151 -5.58 -17.33 -45.02
CA LYS A 151 -5.48 -18.79 -44.79
C LYS A 151 -4.05 -19.32 -44.88
N ASP A 152 -3.26 -18.80 -45.82
CA ASP A 152 -1.87 -19.24 -46.00
C ASP A 152 -0.93 -18.65 -44.95
N GLN A 153 -1.33 -17.55 -44.30
CA GLN A 153 -0.49 -16.83 -43.33
C GLN A 153 -0.82 -17.20 -41.88
N LEU A 154 -2.09 -17.47 -41.56
CA LEU A 154 -2.56 -17.90 -40.25
C LEU A 154 -2.68 -19.43 -40.19
N GLN A 155 -1.53 -20.09 -40.19
CA GLN A 155 -1.44 -21.54 -40.07
C GLN A 155 -1.28 -21.98 -38.61
N GLU A 156 -1.64 -23.23 -38.33
CA GLU A 156 -1.44 -23.82 -37.01
C GLU A 156 0.03 -23.71 -36.59
N LYS A 157 0.25 -23.27 -35.35
CA LYS A 157 1.59 -23.06 -34.80
C LYS A 157 1.83 -24.00 -33.65
N VAL A 158 2.81 -24.88 -33.77
CA VAL A 158 3.29 -25.69 -32.64
C VAL A 158 4.19 -24.81 -31.79
N ILE A 159 3.92 -24.79 -30.49
CA ILE A 159 4.68 -24.00 -29.51
C ILE A 159 5.54 -24.97 -28.71
N SER A 160 6.85 -24.84 -28.80
CA SER A 160 7.74 -25.68 -28.01
C SER A 160 7.76 -25.17 -26.58
N GLN A 161 7.39 -26.04 -25.63
CA GLN A 161 7.55 -25.76 -24.21
C GLN A 161 8.98 -26.07 -23.79
N SER A 162 9.91 -25.23 -24.24
CA SER A 162 11.36 -25.40 -24.00
C SER A 162 11.97 -24.11 -23.44
N CYS A 163 13.24 -24.20 -23.03
CA CYS A 163 14.03 -23.03 -22.65
C CYS A 163 14.53 -22.23 -23.85
N ASP A 164 14.59 -22.83 -25.04
CA ASP A 164 15.32 -22.29 -26.20
C ASP A 164 14.38 -21.74 -27.30
N ASP A 165 13.07 -21.91 -27.15
CA ASP A 165 12.07 -21.40 -28.09
C ASP A 165 11.40 -20.13 -27.53
N GLU A 166 11.86 -18.97 -27.99
CA GLU A 166 11.34 -17.65 -27.60
C GLU A 166 9.83 -17.51 -27.83
N GLU A 167 9.28 -18.27 -28.77
CA GLU A 167 7.87 -18.16 -29.14
C GLU A 167 6.93 -18.38 -27.95
N ALA A 168 7.30 -19.25 -27.01
CA ALA A 168 6.52 -19.52 -25.82
C ALA A 168 6.27 -18.25 -24.97
N LEU A 169 7.18 -17.26 -25.02
CA LEU A 169 7.03 -16.01 -24.27
C LEU A 169 5.85 -15.15 -24.76
N ASN A 170 5.52 -15.22 -26.05
CA ASN A 170 4.37 -14.50 -26.62
C ASN A 170 3.03 -15.01 -26.04
N TYR A 171 3.04 -16.17 -25.38
CA TYR A 171 1.86 -16.86 -24.89
C TYR A 171 1.81 -17.01 -23.36
N LEU A 172 2.67 -16.32 -22.61
CA LEU A 172 2.67 -16.33 -21.13
C LEU A 172 1.31 -15.97 -20.53
N SER A 173 0.53 -15.10 -21.19
CA SER A 173 -0.82 -14.72 -20.76
C SER A 173 -1.76 -15.91 -20.62
N PHE A 174 -1.65 -16.91 -21.49
CA PHE A 174 -2.47 -18.12 -21.43
C PHE A 174 -2.01 -19.05 -20.29
N GLY A 175 -0.69 -19.17 -20.07
CA GLY A 175 -0.14 -19.90 -18.93
C GLY A 175 -0.56 -19.30 -17.59
N LEU A 176 -0.49 -17.97 -17.47
CA LEU A 176 -0.92 -17.24 -16.27
C LEU A 176 -2.41 -17.44 -15.98
N LEU A 177 -3.26 -17.35 -17.01
CA LEU A 177 -4.69 -17.60 -16.84
C LEU A 177 -4.97 -19.03 -16.36
N ASN A 178 -4.32 -20.01 -17.00
CA ASN A 178 -4.57 -21.43 -16.79
C ASN A 178 -4.12 -21.88 -15.39
N ALA A 179 -2.91 -21.48 -14.99
CA ALA A 179 -2.23 -22.07 -13.85
C ALA A 179 -1.85 -21.09 -12.73
N GLY A 180 -2.03 -19.79 -12.93
CA GLY A 180 -1.57 -18.74 -12.02
C GLY A 180 -0.05 -18.59 -12.02
N LEU A 181 0.45 -17.76 -11.11
CA LEU A 181 1.86 -17.48 -10.87
C LEU A 181 2.35 -18.22 -9.62
N ILE A 182 3.59 -18.71 -9.64
CA ILE A 182 4.24 -19.37 -8.51
C ILE A 182 5.69 -18.87 -8.35
N SER A 183 6.28 -19.09 -7.17
CA SER A 183 7.68 -18.75 -6.87
C SER A 183 8.66 -19.66 -7.60
N SER A 184 9.74 -19.07 -8.12
CA SER A 184 10.87 -19.83 -8.67
C SER A 184 11.65 -20.60 -7.61
N GLU A 185 11.53 -20.23 -6.34
CA GLU A 185 12.06 -21.01 -5.21
C GLU A 185 11.32 -22.35 -5.05
N CYS A 186 10.05 -22.39 -5.46
CA CYS A 186 9.25 -23.61 -5.49
C CYS A 186 9.50 -24.40 -6.78
N VAL A 187 9.41 -23.76 -7.94
CA VAL A 187 9.67 -24.36 -9.27
C VAL A 187 10.70 -23.52 -10.01
N SER A 188 11.92 -24.04 -10.10
CA SER A 188 13.08 -23.31 -10.63
C SER A 188 12.91 -22.87 -12.09
N ASN A 189 13.54 -21.74 -12.42
CA ASN A 189 13.64 -21.23 -13.77
C ASN A 189 14.79 -21.83 -14.59
N ALA A 190 15.54 -22.79 -14.04
CA ALA A 190 16.67 -23.43 -14.69
C ALA A 190 16.28 -24.38 -15.84
N ALA A 191 15.06 -24.93 -15.81
CA ALA A 191 14.53 -25.80 -16.85
C ALA A 191 13.00 -25.80 -16.85
N ILE A 192 12.40 -26.27 -17.94
CA ILE A 192 10.95 -26.53 -17.99
C ILE A 192 10.62 -27.67 -17.01
N PRO A 193 9.69 -27.47 -16.05
CA PRO A 193 9.40 -28.45 -15.03
C PRO A 193 8.76 -29.72 -15.59
N THR A 194 9.17 -30.88 -15.10
CA THR A 194 8.53 -32.17 -15.38
C THR A 194 7.38 -32.47 -14.42
N GLU A 195 7.48 -32.00 -13.17
CA GLU A 195 6.45 -32.09 -12.13
C GLU A 195 5.99 -30.69 -11.66
N PRO A 196 5.27 -29.92 -12.50
CA PRO A 196 4.94 -28.51 -12.21
C PRO A 196 4.04 -28.30 -10.98
N ASN A 197 3.43 -29.37 -10.44
CA ASN A 197 2.47 -29.29 -9.35
C ASN A 197 3.06 -29.60 -7.96
N LYS A 198 4.38 -29.81 -7.87
CA LYS A 198 5.09 -30.00 -6.59
C LYS A 198 6.28 -29.07 -6.53
N CYS A 199 6.50 -28.44 -5.38
CA CYS A 199 7.73 -27.70 -5.13
C CYS A 199 8.92 -28.66 -5.00
N ASN A 200 10.13 -28.16 -5.22
CA ASN A 200 11.39 -28.91 -5.06
C ASN A 200 11.55 -29.58 -3.68
N ASN A 201 10.92 -29.02 -2.64
CA ASN A 201 10.91 -29.56 -1.28
C ASN A 201 9.74 -30.53 -0.99
N GLY A 202 9.01 -30.95 -2.02
CA GLY A 202 7.85 -31.85 -1.92
C GLY A 202 6.55 -31.19 -1.42
N LYS A 203 6.57 -29.90 -1.04
CA LYS A 203 5.37 -29.17 -0.62
C LYS A 203 4.46 -28.86 -1.82
N LYS A 204 3.19 -28.61 -1.52
CA LYS A 204 2.19 -28.18 -2.52
C LYS A 204 2.51 -26.77 -3.02
N VAL A 205 2.34 -26.56 -4.33
CA VAL A 205 2.51 -25.24 -4.96
C VAL A 205 1.45 -24.25 -4.45
N SER A 206 1.88 -23.04 -4.05
CA SER A 206 0.99 -21.91 -3.78
C SER A 206 0.81 -21.09 -5.06
N LYS A 207 -0.43 -20.93 -5.52
CA LYS A 207 -0.77 -20.27 -6.79
C LYS A 207 -1.32 -18.87 -6.53
N HIS A 208 -0.69 -17.87 -7.13
CA HIS A 208 -1.05 -16.46 -7.05
C HIS A 208 -1.55 -15.97 -8.41
N LEU A 209 -2.22 -14.81 -8.47
CA LEU A 209 -2.72 -14.23 -9.72
C LEU A 209 -3.53 -15.21 -10.61
N LYS A 210 -4.25 -16.16 -10.01
CA LYS A 210 -5.08 -17.11 -10.76
C LYS A 210 -6.23 -16.36 -11.44
N GLY A 211 -6.44 -16.61 -12.73
CA GLY A 211 -7.46 -15.91 -13.52
C GLY A 211 -7.03 -14.52 -14.00
N TYR A 212 -5.74 -14.18 -13.90
CA TYR A 212 -5.18 -12.96 -14.47
C TYR A 212 -4.66 -13.22 -15.88
N ARG A 213 -4.49 -12.14 -16.64
CA ARG A 213 -3.92 -12.13 -17.98
C ARG A 213 -3.04 -10.90 -18.20
N PHE A 214 -2.19 -10.97 -19.19
CA PHE A 214 -1.55 -9.79 -19.75
C PHE A 214 -2.58 -9.03 -20.59
N GLY A 215 -2.61 -7.71 -20.41
CA GLY A 215 -3.36 -6.77 -21.24
C GLY A 215 -2.41 -5.78 -21.88
N ASN A 216 -2.63 -5.49 -23.15
CA ASN A 216 -1.88 -4.49 -23.91
C ASN A 216 -2.58 -3.14 -23.80
N PHE A 217 -1.81 -2.06 -23.81
CA PHE A 217 -2.33 -0.70 -23.99
C PHE A 217 -1.46 0.04 -25.02
N TYR A 218 -2.06 1.01 -25.71
CA TYR A 218 -1.44 1.71 -26.83
C TYR A 218 -1.76 3.21 -26.78
N ASP A 219 -0.74 4.03 -27.02
CA ASP A 219 -0.82 5.49 -27.16
C ASP A 219 -1.37 6.26 -25.93
N TYR A 220 -1.03 5.80 -24.73
CA TYR A 220 -1.44 6.42 -23.47
C TYR A 220 -0.61 7.68 -23.16
N SER A 221 -1.21 8.69 -22.53
CA SER A 221 -0.45 9.80 -21.92
C SER A 221 0.19 9.37 -20.61
N ALA A 222 1.12 10.17 -20.08
CA ALA A 222 1.69 9.95 -18.75
C ALA A 222 0.59 9.84 -17.67
N ARG A 223 -0.45 10.68 -17.74
CA ARG A 223 -1.59 10.60 -16.81
C ARG A 223 -2.33 9.26 -16.91
N ASP A 224 -2.58 8.79 -18.13
CA ASP A 224 -3.31 7.53 -18.33
C ASP A 224 -2.49 6.35 -17.79
N VAL A 225 -1.15 6.39 -17.91
CA VAL A 225 -0.24 5.40 -17.30
C VAL A 225 -0.31 5.43 -15.77
N LYS A 226 -0.41 6.60 -15.13
CA LYS A 226 -0.67 6.68 -13.67
C LYS A 226 -1.98 5.97 -13.30
N GLY A 227 -3.02 6.15 -14.12
CA GLY A 227 -4.30 5.44 -14.00
C GLY A 227 -4.18 3.92 -14.14
N LEU A 228 -3.27 3.42 -14.98
CA LEU A 228 -2.94 2.00 -15.06
C LEU A 228 -2.25 1.51 -13.77
N ILE A 229 -1.28 2.28 -13.25
CA ILE A 229 -0.50 1.90 -12.06
C ILE A 229 -1.40 1.71 -10.84
N ILE A 230 -2.33 2.63 -10.58
CA ILE A 230 -3.22 2.55 -9.41
C ILE A 230 -4.28 1.43 -9.49
N ARG A 231 -4.47 0.79 -10.64
CA ARG A 231 -5.46 -0.31 -10.84
C ARG A 231 -4.82 -1.68 -11.02
N PHE A 232 -3.71 -1.72 -11.74
CA PHE A 232 -3.01 -2.96 -12.11
C PHE A 232 -1.72 -3.16 -11.31
N GLY A 233 -1.12 -2.08 -10.82
CA GLY A 233 0.15 -2.06 -10.12
C GLY A 233 1.30 -1.81 -11.08
N ALA A 234 2.17 -2.79 -11.25
CA ALA A 234 3.26 -2.65 -12.18
C ALA A 234 2.77 -2.52 -13.64
N VAL A 235 3.40 -1.60 -14.37
CA VAL A 235 3.13 -1.34 -15.79
C VAL A 235 4.44 -1.48 -16.55
N LEU A 236 4.48 -2.35 -17.56
CA LEU A 236 5.66 -2.51 -18.42
C LEU A 236 5.52 -1.55 -19.61
N VAL A 237 6.51 -0.66 -19.79
CA VAL A 237 6.68 0.22 -20.95
C VAL A 237 8.07 0.00 -21.50
N ASP A 238 8.19 -0.29 -22.79
CA ASP A 238 9.45 -0.77 -23.39
C ASP A 238 9.98 -1.97 -22.59
N ASP A 239 11.15 -1.83 -21.96
CA ASP A 239 11.75 -2.80 -21.04
C ASP A 239 11.75 -2.31 -19.57
N MET A 240 11.05 -1.20 -19.28
CA MET A 240 10.97 -0.58 -17.95
C MET A 240 9.68 -1.00 -17.23
N VAL A 241 9.82 -1.53 -16.02
CA VAL A 241 8.67 -1.86 -15.17
C VAL A 241 8.40 -0.69 -14.24
N LEU A 242 7.40 0.12 -14.57
CA LEU A 242 6.96 1.25 -13.76
C LEU A 242 6.16 0.74 -12.56
N VAL A 243 6.53 1.18 -11.35
CA VAL A 243 5.92 0.76 -10.08
C VAL A 243 5.29 1.92 -9.29
N GLY A 244 5.47 3.15 -9.76
CA GLY A 244 4.97 4.37 -9.13
C GLY A 244 5.45 5.64 -9.83
N TRP A 245 5.18 6.79 -9.21
CA TRP A 245 5.68 8.08 -9.67
C TRP A 245 5.97 9.01 -8.48
N GLY A 246 6.98 9.87 -8.65
CA GLY A 246 7.22 11.04 -7.81
C GLY A 246 6.73 12.32 -8.51
N LEU A 247 7.27 13.47 -8.09
CA LEU A 247 6.78 14.77 -8.57
C LEU A 247 6.93 14.94 -10.09
N THR A 248 8.08 14.53 -10.63
CA THR A 248 8.41 14.70 -12.05
C THR A 248 9.01 13.46 -12.70
N GLU A 249 9.02 12.34 -11.98
CA GLU A 249 9.72 11.14 -12.38
C GLU A 249 8.88 9.88 -12.18
N TRP A 250 9.01 8.94 -13.11
CA TRP A 250 8.62 7.56 -12.94
C TRP A 250 9.56 6.86 -11.96
N LYS A 251 8.98 6.01 -11.12
CA LYS A 251 9.71 5.04 -10.31
C LYS A 251 9.71 3.72 -11.09
N ALA A 252 10.88 3.33 -11.60
CA ALA A 252 11.00 2.21 -12.53
C ALA A 252 12.00 1.16 -12.05
N ALA A 253 11.65 -0.12 -12.21
CA ALA A 253 12.60 -1.23 -12.13
C ALA A 253 13.09 -1.56 -13.55
N ILE A 254 14.40 -1.49 -13.76
CA ILE A 254 15.04 -1.82 -15.05
C ILE A 254 16.00 -2.99 -14.85
N SER A 255 15.92 -3.97 -15.75
CA SER A 255 16.83 -5.12 -15.76
C SER A 255 18.22 -4.70 -16.25
N ASP A 256 19.28 -5.01 -15.49
CA ASP A 256 20.67 -4.89 -15.95
C ASP A 256 21.19 -6.16 -16.66
N GLY A 257 20.29 -7.12 -16.90
CA GLY A 257 20.53 -8.36 -17.61
C GLY A 257 20.37 -9.58 -16.71
N THR A 258 20.75 -9.46 -15.44
CA THR A 258 20.62 -10.56 -14.46
C THR A 258 19.86 -10.15 -13.21
N SER A 259 19.76 -8.86 -12.90
CA SER A 259 19.04 -8.31 -11.75
C SER A 259 18.20 -7.10 -12.15
N TYR A 260 17.30 -6.64 -11.28
CA TYR A 260 16.63 -5.35 -11.46
C TYR A 260 17.22 -4.28 -10.54
N LYS A 261 17.28 -3.04 -11.03
CA LYS A 261 17.63 -1.86 -10.23
C LYS A 261 16.55 -0.82 -10.36
N GLY A 262 16.36 -0.04 -9.30
CA GLY A 262 15.45 1.09 -9.31
C GLY A 262 16.06 2.31 -9.95
N PHE A 263 15.25 3.05 -10.70
CA PHE A 263 15.64 4.29 -11.34
C PHE A 263 14.50 5.30 -11.29
N ASP A 264 14.88 6.54 -11.00
CA ASP A 264 14.04 7.71 -11.16
C ASP A 264 14.21 8.22 -12.60
N ILE A 265 13.14 8.12 -13.39
CA ILE A 265 13.17 8.46 -14.81
C ILE A 265 12.24 9.63 -15.04
N LYS A 266 12.77 10.76 -15.51
CA LYS A 266 11.96 11.94 -15.81
C LYS A 266 10.74 11.57 -16.67
N VAL A 267 9.56 12.02 -16.24
CA VAL A 267 8.33 11.86 -17.02
C VAL A 267 8.42 12.79 -18.23
N ASP A 268 8.23 12.20 -19.41
CA ASP A 268 7.99 12.95 -20.64
C ASP A 268 6.48 13.00 -20.86
N ASP A 269 5.90 14.19 -20.69
CA ASP A 269 4.46 14.43 -20.81
C ASP A 269 3.98 14.43 -22.27
N ASP A 270 4.87 14.68 -23.22
CA ASP A 270 4.57 14.68 -24.66
C ASP A 270 4.67 13.26 -25.25
N ARG A 271 5.40 12.37 -24.56
CA ARG A 271 5.55 10.96 -24.96
C ARG A 271 4.23 10.20 -24.88
N LYS A 272 3.99 9.37 -25.90
CA LYS A 272 2.98 8.32 -25.89
C LYS A 272 3.57 7.00 -25.41
N TYR A 273 2.85 6.33 -24.52
CA TYR A 273 3.25 5.11 -23.85
C TYR A 273 2.42 3.94 -24.34
N SER A 274 3.09 2.82 -24.63
CA SER A 274 2.47 1.55 -25.03
C SER A 274 3.17 0.42 -24.30
N GLY A 275 2.45 -0.64 -23.96
CA GLY A 275 3.04 -1.74 -23.21
C GLY A 275 2.03 -2.69 -22.59
N TYR A 276 2.39 -3.26 -21.43
CA TYR A 276 1.66 -4.35 -20.80
C TYR A 276 1.29 -4.08 -19.34
N VAL A 277 0.12 -4.59 -18.96
CA VAL A 277 -0.34 -4.69 -17.57
C VAL A 277 -0.77 -6.13 -17.27
N ILE A 278 -0.82 -6.51 -15.99
CA ILE A 278 -1.42 -7.78 -15.57
C ILE A 278 -2.77 -7.52 -14.89
N MET A 279 -3.83 -8.04 -15.51
CA MET A 279 -5.22 -7.69 -15.23
C MET A 279 -6.04 -8.90 -14.80
N ASN A 280 -6.89 -8.70 -13.79
CA ASN A 280 -7.84 -9.72 -13.32
C ASN A 280 -9.12 -9.69 -14.17
N ILE A 281 -9.27 -10.63 -15.10
CA ILE A 281 -10.43 -10.66 -15.99
C ILE A 281 -11.72 -11.15 -15.33
N THR A 282 -11.65 -11.72 -14.11
CA THR A 282 -12.85 -12.17 -13.37
C THR A 282 -13.55 -11.03 -12.63
N LYS A 283 -12.79 -10.01 -12.18
CA LYS A 283 -13.32 -8.86 -11.42
C LYS A 283 -13.87 -7.73 -12.29
N ALA A 284 -13.52 -7.69 -13.58
CA ALA A 284 -14.04 -6.70 -14.53
C ALA A 284 -15.57 -6.81 -14.78
N ASN A 285 -16.21 -7.91 -14.35
CA ASN A 285 -17.63 -8.19 -14.62
C ASN A 285 -18.58 -7.74 -13.49
N VAL A 286 -18.09 -7.12 -12.40
CA VAL A 286 -18.92 -6.87 -11.20
C VAL A 286 -19.83 -5.62 -11.33
N TRP A 287 -19.64 -4.76 -12.34
CA TRP A 287 -20.44 -3.54 -12.51
C TRP A 287 -21.65 -3.64 -13.46
N LEU A 288 -21.95 -4.82 -14.02
CA LEU A 288 -23.03 -4.99 -15.00
C LEU A 288 -24.42 -5.35 -14.43
N ILE A 289 -24.64 -5.30 -13.11
CA ILE A 289 -25.98 -5.55 -12.50
C ILE A 289 -26.38 -4.49 -11.46
N VAL A 290 -26.30 -3.20 -11.82
CA VAL A 290 -27.11 -2.16 -11.12
C VAL A 290 -27.88 -1.25 -12.11
N GLY A 291 -27.78 -1.49 -13.41
CA GLY A 291 -28.57 -0.76 -14.41
C GLY A 291 -29.55 -1.70 -15.12
N ILE A 292 -30.84 -1.33 -15.11
CA ILE A 292 -31.98 -1.92 -15.86
C ILE A 292 -32.79 -2.97 -15.08
N VAL A 293 -33.59 -2.50 -14.13
CA VAL A 293 -35.00 -2.92 -14.00
C VAL A 293 -35.85 -1.66 -13.87
N VAL A 294 -36.11 -0.99 -14.99
CA VAL A 294 -37.19 0.00 -15.10
C VAL A 294 -38.09 -0.43 -16.26
N GLY A 295 -39.36 -0.69 -15.93
CA GLY A 295 -40.45 -1.11 -16.83
C GLY A 295 -40.76 -2.60 -16.64
N VAL A 296 -41.93 -3.04 -16.16
CA VAL A 296 -43.28 -2.48 -16.26
C VAL A 296 -44.13 -3.12 -15.16
N VAL A 297 -44.79 -2.36 -14.27
CA VAL A 297 -46.22 -2.54 -13.90
C VAL A 297 -46.76 -1.21 -13.35
N LYS A 298 -47.77 -0.70 -14.07
CA LYS A 298 -48.86 0.23 -13.73
C LYS A 298 -48.87 0.92 -12.36
N ILE A 299 -48.84 2.25 -12.42
CA ILE A 299 -49.26 3.18 -11.37
C ILE A 299 -50.80 3.19 -11.29
N GLU A 300 -51.36 3.00 -10.09
CA GLU A 300 -52.68 3.52 -9.72
C GLU A 300 -52.47 4.69 -8.75
N GLN A 301 -53.17 5.79 -9.02
CA GLN A 301 -53.11 7.07 -8.32
C GLN A 301 -53.77 7.00 -6.94
N MET A 302 -53.29 7.77 -5.96
CA MET A 302 -54.08 8.83 -5.28
C MET A 302 -53.27 9.55 -4.18
N GLU A 303 -53.67 10.81 -3.95
CA GLU A 303 -53.02 11.98 -3.35
C GLU A 303 -52.80 12.00 -1.81
N PRO A 304 -52.07 13.01 -1.26
CA PRO A 304 -51.67 13.09 0.14
C PRO A 304 -52.56 13.99 1.02
N ASN A 305 -52.87 13.55 2.25
CA ASN A 305 -53.26 14.33 3.45
C ASN A 305 -53.58 13.31 4.58
N SER A 306 -53.51 13.55 5.89
CA SER A 306 -53.17 14.67 6.77
C SER A 306 -53.17 14.10 8.20
N ASP A 307 -52.24 14.54 9.05
CA ASP A 307 -52.42 14.81 10.49
C ASP A 307 -52.91 13.68 11.45
N HIS A 308 -52.03 13.16 12.31
CA HIS A 308 -52.09 13.42 13.77
C HIS A 308 -51.08 12.59 14.60
N LYS A 309 -50.59 13.25 15.65
CA LYS A 309 -49.72 12.80 16.75
C LYS A 309 -50.35 11.65 17.55
N ASP A 310 -49.56 10.73 18.10
CA ASP A 310 -49.14 10.72 19.52
C ASP A 310 -48.38 9.41 19.87
N LYS A 311 -47.64 9.50 20.97
CA LYS A 311 -46.66 8.58 21.55
C LYS A 311 -47.24 7.24 22.06
N ARG A 312 -46.32 6.25 22.15
CA ARG A 312 -45.99 5.35 23.30
C ARG A 312 -46.16 3.82 23.13
N MET A 313 -45.07 3.13 23.55
CA MET A 313 -44.95 1.77 24.14
C MET A 313 -45.13 0.57 23.20
N LYS A 314 -44.53 -0.60 23.39
CA LYS A 314 -43.43 -1.17 24.20
C LYS A 314 -43.19 -2.54 23.53
N TRP A 315 -41.94 -3.01 23.41
CA TRP A 315 -41.66 -4.39 22.96
C TRP A 315 -41.67 -5.34 24.17
N THR A 316 -42.32 -6.50 24.04
CA THR A 316 -42.29 -7.61 25.01
C THR A 316 -41.77 -8.89 24.36
N GLN A 317 -41.04 -9.66 25.17
CA GLN A 317 -40.32 -10.91 24.88
C GLN A 317 -41.21 -12.15 24.68
N SER A 318 -40.68 -13.14 23.96
CA SER A 318 -40.76 -14.62 24.14
C SER A 318 -40.34 -15.26 22.79
N GLU A 319 -39.67 -16.41 22.67
CA GLU A 319 -39.22 -17.48 23.57
C GLU A 319 -38.15 -18.31 22.79
N VAL A 320 -37.18 -18.89 23.51
CA VAL A 320 -36.17 -19.82 23.00
C VAL A 320 -36.21 -21.07 23.89
N GLU A 321 -36.37 -22.26 23.30
CA GLU A 321 -36.13 -23.59 23.90
C GLU A 321 -35.03 -24.28 23.06
N SER A 322 -33.80 -24.50 23.52
CA SER A 322 -33.25 -25.47 24.49
C SER A 322 -32.94 -26.86 23.90
N THR A 323 -31.64 -27.21 23.88
CA THR A 323 -31.20 -28.61 24.07
C THR A 323 -29.96 -28.64 24.98
N ASN A 324 -29.97 -29.59 25.90
CA ASN A 324 -29.10 -29.82 27.07
C ASN A 324 -27.62 -30.14 26.77
N ILE A 325 -26.72 -29.65 27.64
CA ILE A 325 -25.56 -30.41 28.14
C ILE A 325 -25.44 -30.16 29.64
N SER A 326 -25.57 -31.21 30.43
CA SER A 326 -25.22 -31.25 31.85
C SER A 326 -24.15 -32.32 32.05
N GLN A 327 -23.01 -31.95 32.65
CA GLN A 327 -22.40 -32.59 33.83
C GLN A 327 -20.92 -32.17 33.94
N ILE A 328 -20.55 -31.52 35.06
CA ILE A 328 -19.36 -31.75 35.93
C ILE A 328 -19.51 -30.83 37.19
N PRO A 329 -19.11 -31.25 38.41
CA PRO A 329 -19.63 -30.75 39.71
C PRO A 329 -18.84 -29.60 40.38
N PRO A 330 -19.39 -28.97 41.46
CA PRO A 330 -18.91 -27.72 42.05
C PRO A 330 -18.23 -27.86 43.43
N ALA A 331 -17.33 -26.92 43.76
CA ALA A 331 -16.90 -26.47 45.10
C ALA A 331 -15.73 -25.46 44.91
N LEU A 332 -15.59 -24.29 45.53
CA LEU A 332 -16.23 -23.59 46.65
C LEU A 332 -15.96 -22.08 46.45
N LEU A 333 -16.92 -21.22 46.79
CA LEU A 333 -16.71 -19.81 47.07
C LEU A 333 -16.98 -19.56 48.57
N ASP A 334 -16.40 -18.47 49.06
CA ASP A 334 -16.56 -17.80 50.37
C ASP A 334 -15.62 -18.23 51.51
N GLN A 335 -14.74 -17.31 51.91
CA GLN A 335 -14.95 -16.54 53.16
C GLN A 335 -14.03 -15.30 53.29
N GLN A 336 -14.70 -14.15 53.39
CA GLN A 336 -14.49 -12.93 54.17
C GLN A 336 -13.14 -12.63 54.89
N SER A 337 -12.66 -11.42 54.61
CA SER A 337 -12.06 -10.38 55.49
C SER A 337 -11.53 -10.75 56.89
N GLN A 338 -10.27 -10.39 57.15
CA GLN A 338 -9.84 -9.79 58.42
C GLN A 338 -8.54 -8.99 58.22
N GLN A 339 -8.52 -7.83 58.87
CA GLN A 339 -7.51 -6.79 58.82
C GLN A 339 -6.85 -6.76 60.20
N ASP A 340 -5.52 -6.79 60.28
CA ASP A 340 -4.80 -6.35 61.47
C ASP A 340 -3.38 -5.85 61.15
N ASN A 341 -3.21 -4.57 61.47
CA ASN A 341 -2.08 -3.81 62.03
C ASN A 341 -0.60 -4.22 61.86
N ILE A 342 0.10 -3.22 61.31
CA ILE A 342 1.50 -2.80 61.34
C ILE A 342 2.27 -3.14 62.64
N GLU A 343 3.52 -3.58 62.50
CA GLU A 343 4.60 -3.10 63.38
C GLU A 343 5.95 -3.01 62.63
N ILE A 344 6.48 -1.78 62.54
CA ILE A 344 7.83 -1.47 62.07
C ILE A 344 8.73 -1.43 63.32
N THR A 345 9.70 -2.34 63.40
CA THR A 345 10.89 -2.12 64.21
C THR A 345 12.14 -2.56 63.46
N SER A 346 13.05 -1.60 63.29
CA SER A 346 14.45 -1.78 62.93
C SER A 346 15.13 -2.82 63.81
N HIS A 347 16.11 -3.56 63.26
CA HIS A 347 17.47 -3.81 63.80
C HIS A 347 18.29 -4.58 62.76
N ALA A 348 19.58 -4.25 62.68
CA ALA A 348 20.52 -4.60 61.61
C ALA A 348 21.07 -6.05 61.63
N CYS A 349 21.62 -6.45 60.47
CA CYS A 349 22.67 -7.43 60.12
C CYS A 349 22.99 -8.56 61.12
N SER A 350 23.17 -9.82 60.75
CA SER A 350 23.66 -10.42 59.51
C SER A 350 23.34 -11.92 59.55
N ASP A 351 22.94 -12.50 58.43
CA ASP A 351 23.41 -13.84 58.05
C ASP A 351 23.15 -14.08 56.57
N GLN A 352 24.22 -14.43 55.88
CA GLN A 352 24.27 -14.75 54.46
C GLN A 352 23.58 -16.11 54.24
N THR A 353 22.33 -16.08 53.82
CA THR A 353 21.85 -17.11 52.90
C THR A 353 22.21 -16.64 51.50
N ASN A 354 23.19 -17.30 50.88
CA ASN A 354 23.37 -17.26 49.42
C ASN A 354 22.05 -17.70 48.79
N ILE A 355 21.19 -16.74 48.47
CA ILE A 355 20.28 -16.86 47.36
C ILE A 355 21.20 -16.65 46.16
N GLU A 356 21.48 -17.72 45.43
CA GLU A 356 21.97 -17.61 44.07
C GLU A 356 20.90 -16.80 43.32
N ILE A 357 21.16 -15.51 43.16
CA ILE A 357 20.42 -14.69 42.22
C ILE A 357 20.88 -15.18 40.87
N ASP A 358 20.02 -15.95 40.21
CA ASP A 358 20.15 -16.26 38.80
C ASP A 358 20.05 -14.94 38.04
N GLU A 359 21.22 -14.39 37.65
CA GLU A 359 21.32 -13.12 36.93
C GLU A 359 20.61 -13.16 35.54
N ASP A 360 20.16 -14.34 35.10
CA ASP A 360 19.54 -14.58 33.79
C ASP A 360 18.00 -14.35 33.72
N LYS A 361 17.34 -13.79 34.76
CA LYS A 361 15.90 -13.42 34.68
C LYS A 361 15.55 -12.07 35.28
N ILE A 362 16.23 -11.02 34.85
CA ILE A 362 15.68 -9.67 35.00
C ILE A 362 14.57 -9.51 33.95
N GLU A 363 13.30 -9.57 34.39
CA GLU A 363 12.13 -9.26 33.56
C GLU A 363 12.15 -7.76 33.20
N ASN A 364 12.85 -7.41 32.12
CA ASN A 364 12.88 -6.04 31.59
C ASN A 364 11.66 -5.84 30.68
N PRO A 365 10.73 -4.94 31.01
CA PRO A 365 9.59 -4.63 30.15
C PRO A 365 10.04 -4.10 28.79
N VAL A 366 9.37 -4.53 27.73
CA VAL A 366 9.71 -4.17 26.35
C VAL A 366 8.52 -3.46 25.71
N GLN A 367 8.77 -2.28 25.15
CA GLN A 367 7.74 -1.46 24.55
C GLN A 367 7.61 -1.76 23.04
N LEU A 368 6.37 -1.91 22.61
CA LEU A 368 5.95 -2.09 21.22
C LEU A 368 5.27 -0.81 20.74
N PHE A 369 5.55 -0.41 19.51
CA PHE A 369 4.78 0.59 18.77
C PHE A 369 3.82 -0.12 17.81
N ILE A 370 2.54 0.26 17.88
CA ILE A 370 1.46 -0.34 17.10
C ILE A 370 0.91 0.71 16.15
N PHE A 371 0.87 0.41 14.86
CA PHE A 371 0.42 1.32 13.80
C PHE A 371 -0.82 0.80 13.06
N ASN A 372 -1.46 1.70 12.31
CA ASN A 372 -2.67 1.46 11.52
C ASN A 372 -3.89 1.03 12.36
N LEU A 373 -4.03 1.59 13.55
CA LEU A 373 -5.22 1.39 14.37
C LEU A 373 -6.42 2.10 13.76
N ASN A 374 -7.62 1.53 13.95
CA ASN A 374 -8.85 2.25 13.63
C ASN A 374 -9.00 3.39 14.64
N LYS A 375 -9.42 4.59 14.21
CA LYS A 375 -9.61 5.76 15.08
C LYS A 375 -10.58 5.54 16.25
N ILE A 376 -11.41 4.49 16.19
CA ILE A 376 -12.33 4.09 17.27
C ILE A 376 -11.77 3.04 18.23
N THR A 377 -10.62 2.42 17.93
CA THR A 377 -9.99 1.41 18.78
C THR A 377 -9.68 1.98 20.16
N THR A 378 -9.86 1.17 21.20
CA THR A 378 -9.67 1.56 22.61
C THR A 378 -8.48 0.85 23.24
N GLU A 379 -7.93 1.43 24.32
CA GLU A 379 -6.84 0.81 25.09
C GLU A 379 -7.22 -0.58 25.63
N GLN A 380 -8.48 -0.77 26.02
CA GLN A 380 -8.98 -2.04 26.52
C GLN A 380 -8.92 -3.13 25.44
N GLN A 381 -9.34 -2.81 24.21
CA GLN A 381 -9.28 -3.75 23.09
C GLN A 381 -7.85 -4.14 22.74
N LEU A 382 -6.92 -3.17 22.75
CA LEU A 382 -5.50 -3.44 22.53
C LEU A 382 -4.92 -4.32 23.65
N ARG A 383 -5.27 -4.06 24.90
CA ARG A 383 -4.83 -4.87 26.03
C ARG A 383 -5.31 -6.32 25.90
N GLU A 384 -6.58 -6.52 25.54
CA GLU A 384 -7.15 -7.85 25.33
C GLU A 384 -6.51 -8.58 24.15
N HIS A 385 -6.26 -7.88 23.04
CA HIS A 385 -5.62 -8.45 21.85
C HIS A 385 -4.17 -8.87 22.13
N PHE A 386 -3.40 -8.04 22.82
CA PHE A 386 -1.99 -8.31 23.12
C PHE A 386 -1.76 -9.27 24.28
N ALA A 387 -2.77 -9.45 25.15
CA ALA A 387 -2.75 -10.50 26.17
C ALA A 387 -2.65 -11.92 25.57
N LEU A 388 -2.97 -12.10 24.28
CA LEU A 388 -2.80 -13.38 23.56
C LEU A 388 -1.32 -13.76 23.38
N ALA A 389 -0.41 -12.77 23.33
CA ALA A 389 1.01 -12.99 23.14
C ALA A 389 1.82 -13.03 24.45
N GLY A 390 1.26 -12.52 25.55
CA GLY A 390 1.92 -12.55 26.85
C GLY A 390 1.36 -11.50 27.81
N ALA A 391 2.00 -11.36 28.98
CA ALA A 391 1.57 -10.37 29.96
C ALA A 391 1.83 -8.94 29.48
N VAL A 392 0.77 -8.13 29.43
CA VAL A 392 0.80 -6.71 29.08
C VAL A 392 0.84 -5.87 30.34
N GLU A 393 1.90 -5.09 30.52
CA GLU A 393 2.06 -4.15 31.64
C GLU A 393 1.22 -2.89 31.40
N GLN A 394 1.49 -2.21 30.29
CA GLN A 394 0.89 -0.90 29.98
C GLN A 394 0.40 -0.87 28.54
N VAL A 395 -0.71 -0.15 28.34
CA VAL A 395 -1.17 0.28 27.02
C VAL A 395 -1.30 1.78 27.09
N PHE A 396 -0.80 2.47 26.07
CA PHE A 396 -0.95 3.90 25.92
C PHE A 396 -1.43 4.21 24.51
N LEU A 397 -2.60 4.83 24.41
CA LEU A 397 -3.21 5.15 23.13
C LEU A 397 -3.37 6.68 22.98
N PRO A 398 -2.47 7.34 22.23
CA PRO A 398 -2.57 8.77 21.97
C PRO A 398 -3.89 9.15 21.31
N GLN A 399 -4.49 10.26 21.76
CA GLN A 399 -5.76 10.77 21.25
C GLN A 399 -5.66 12.19 20.71
N SER A 400 -6.48 12.51 19.73
CA SER A 400 -6.74 13.85 19.21
C SER A 400 -8.24 14.00 18.93
N ILE A 401 -8.87 15.08 19.41
CA ILE A 401 -10.31 15.35 19.22
C ILE A 401 -11.20 14.16 19.66
N GLY A 402 -10.83 13.52 20.78
CA GLY A 402 -11.56 12.39 21.36
C GLY A 402 -11.52 11.08 20.56
N GLN A 403 -10.66 10.99 19.54
CA GLN A 403 -10.37 9.75 18.80
C GLN A 403 -8.90 9.39 18.95
N ASN A 404 -8.54 8.12 18.79
CA ASN A 404 -7.12 7.77 18.78
C ASN A 404 -6.44 8.26 17.49
N ARG A 405 -5.12 8.40 17.56
CA ARG A 405 -4.30 8.90 16.46
C ARG A 405 -3.89 7.79 15.48
N GLY A 406 -4.56 6.64 15.43
CA GLY A 406 -4.21 5.55 14.52
C GLY A 406 -2.92 4.79 14.88
N PHE A 407 -2.32 5.07 16.04
CA PHE A 407 -1.18 4.34 16.59
C PHE A 407 -1.27 4.28 18.11
N GLY A 408 -0.54 3.36 18.74
CA GLY A 408 -0.46 3.22 20.19
C GLY A 408 0.82 2.51 20.62
N PHE A 409 1.03 2.41 21.93
CA PHE A 409 2.17 1.74 22.52
C PHE A 409 1.71 0.67 23.50
N ILE A 410 2.41 -0.46 23.50
CA ILE A 410 2.12 -1.59 24.37
C ILE A 410 3.41 -2.05 25.03
N THR A 411 3.43 -2.03 26.36
CA THR A 411 4.54 -2.55 27.15
C THR A 411 4.27 -4.00 27.49
N MET A 412 5.06 -4.90 26.92
CA MET A 412 5.08 -6.31 27.30
C MET A 412 5.99 -6.51 28.50
N LYS A 413 5.67 -7.49 29.36
CA LYS A 413 6.41 -7.75 30.60
C LYS A 413 7.89 -8.13 30.39
N ASN A 414 8.23 -8.75 29.26
CA ASN A 414 9.59 -9.16 28.91
C ASN A 414 9.80 -9.24 27.39
N GLN A 415 11.06 -9.44 26.97
CA GLN A 415 11.47 -9.58 25.57
C GLN A 415 10.78 -10.75 24.86
N ASP A 416 10.69 -11.92 25.48
CA ASP A 416 10.06 -13.11 24.88
C ASP A 416 8.60 -12.83 24.49
N TYR A 417 7.85 -12.11 25.33
CA TYR A 417 6.47 -11.73 25.02
C TYR A 417 6.37 -10.66 23.94
N ALA A 418 7.32 -9.73 23.88
CA ALA A 418 7.41 -8.76 22.80
C ALA A 418 7.68 -9.43 21.44
N GLU A 419 8.65 -10.35 21.39
CA GLU A 419 8.95 -11.13 20.19
C GLU A 419 7.75 -11.99 19.77
N ASN A 420 7.12 -12.68 20.73
CA ASN A 420 5.91 -13.45 20.45
C ASN A 420 4.74 -12.58 19.95
N ALA A 421 4.60 -11.35 20.46
CA ALA A 421 3.60 -10.42 19.98
C ALA A 421 3.87 -9.99 18.53
N VAL A 422 5.13 -9.73 18.16
CA VAL A 422 5.48 -9.47 16.75
C VAL A 422 5.20 -10.70 15.88
N ASP A 423 5.59 -11.90 16.32
CA ASP A 423 5.44 -13.11 15.52
C ASP A 423 3.98 -13.52 15.29
N THR A 424 3.11 -13.28 16.28
CA THR A 424 1.72 -13.80 16.28
C THR A 424 0.65 -12.75 16.03
N LEU A 425 0.90 -11.49 16.40
CA LEU A 425 -0.09 -10.42 16.34
C LEU A 425 0.23 -9.37 15.28
N ASP A 426 1.46 -9.31 14.76
CA ASP A 426 1.79 -8.40 13.67
C ASP A 426 0.90 -8.73 12.47
N LYS A 427 0.28 -7.68 11.91
CA LYS A 427 -0.58 -7.77 10.71
C LYS A 427 -1.86 -8.58 10.90
N THR A 428 -2.31 -8.70 12.14
CA THR A 428 -3.67 -9.15 12.48
C THR A 428 -4.69 -8.02 12.35
N ILE A 429 -5.98 -8.37 12.30
CA ILE A 429 -7.07 -7.39 12.18
C ILE A 429 -7.57 -6.99 13.56
N VAL A 430 -7.54 -5.68 13.85
CA VAL A 430 -8.17 -5.05 15.02
C VAL A 430 -9.13 -3.98 14.52
N ASP A 431 -10.41 -4.10 14.88
CA ASP A 431 -11.49 -3.17 14.49
C ASP A 431 -11.55 -2.86 12.97
N GLY A 432 -11.26 -3.87 12.15
CA GLY A 432 -11.30 -3.78 10.70
C GLY A 432 -10.01 -3.27 10.04
N ASN A 433 -9.01 -2.83 10.83
CA ASN A 433 -7.71 -2.44 10.32
C ASN A 433 -6.65 -3.50 10.59
N LEU A 434 -5.71 -3.63 9.67
CA LEU A 434 -4.55 -4.52 9.81
C LEU A 434 -3.45 -3.79 10.58
N ILE A 435 -3.16 -4.21 11.81
CA ILE A 435 -2.20 -3.52 12.69
C ILE A 435 -0.75 -3.87 12.32
N ILE A 436 0.19 -2.97 12.55
CA ILE A 436 1.63 -3.24 12.35
C ILE A 436 2.37 -3.03 13.67
N ILE A 437 3.32 -3.90 14.01
CA ILE A 437 4.01 -3.92 15.30
C ILE A 437 5.52 -3.71 15.12
N TYR A 438 6.12 -2.83 15.92
CA TYR A 438 7.56 -2.62 15.98
C TYR A 438 8.06 -2.69 17.42
N ILE A 439 9.16 -3.40 17.65
CA ILE A 439 9.86 -3.40 18.95
C ILE A 439 10.69 -2.12 19.06
N LEU A 440 10.58 -1.41 20.18
CA LEU A 440 11.39 -0.24 20.48
C LEU A 440 12.62 -0.66 21.30
N SER A 441 13.80 -0.20 20.87
CA SER A 441 15.09 -0.59 21.46
C SER A 441 15.34 -0.01 22.86
N GLU A 442 14.53 0.95 23.30
CA GLU A 442 14.60 1.55 24.63
C GLU A 442 13.21 1.63 25.25
N TYR A 443 13.09 1.17 26.50
CA TYR A 443 11.88 1.36 27.29
C TYR A 443 11.77 2.83 27.71
N SER A 444 11.10 3.64 26.90
CA SER A 444 10.74 5.00 27.26
C SER A 444 9.40 4.98 28.01
N ILE A 445 9.38 5.47 29.25
CA ILE A 445 8.12 5.73 29.95
C ILE A 445 7.47 6.92 29.24
N ILE A 446 6.59 6.61 28.29
CA ILE A 446 5.77 7.61 27.60
C ILE A 446 4.64 7.98 28.57
N GLN A 447 4.95 8.80 29.57
CA GLN A 447 3.94 9.55 30.30
C GLN A 447 3.53 10.76 29.45
N SER A 448 2.22 11.01 29.41
CA SER A 448 1.54 12.10 28.69
C SER A 448 2.32 13.40 28.75
N ASN A 449 2.95 13.76 27.64
CA ASN A 449 3.91 14.87 27.58
C ASN A 449 3.30 16.08 26.86
N ASP A 450 2.08 16.43 27.22
CA ASP A 450 1.35 17.64 26.78
C ASP A 450 2.12 18.93 27.09
N GLN A 451 3.08 18.87 28.01
CA GLN A 451 3.75 20.02 28.59
C GLN A 451 4.61 20.80 27.57
N LEU A 452 5.14 20.17 26.52
CA LEU A 452 6.05 20.82 25.57
C LEU A 452 5.29 21.56 24.46
N SER A 453 4.17 21.02 24.02
CA SER A 453 3.28 21.65 23.02
C SER A 453 2.51 22.83 23.62
N GLN A 454 2.11 22.71 24.89
CA GLN A 454 1.54 23.81 25.67
C GLN A 454 2.54 24.97 25.87
N GLN A 455 3.85 24.69 25.90
CA GLN A 455 4.88 25.74 25.97
C GLN A 455 4.92 26.57 24.69
N ILE A 456 4.75 25.95 23.51
CA ILE A 456 4.66 26.69 22.24
C ILE A 456 3.48 27.66 22.31
N GLU A 457 2.29 27.17 22.65
CA GLU A 457 1.10 28.02 22.75
C GLU A 457 1.27 29.16 23.77
N HIS A 458 1.82 28.86 24.95
CA HIS A 458 2.09 29.85 25.99
C HIS A 458 3.07 30.94 25.51
N ILE A 459 4.14 30.56 24.82
CA ILE A 459 5.10 31.53 24.24
C ILE A 459 4.41 32.41 23.20
N LEU A 460 3.57 31.83 22.35
CA LEU A 460 2.89 32.54 21.26
C LEU A 460 1.78 33.50 21.74
N ILE A 461 1.14 33.21 22.87
CA ILE A 461 0.05 34.02 23.42
C ILE A 461 0.57 35.03 24.47
N SER A 462 1.77 34.84 25.01
CA SER A 462 2.33 35.72 26.04
C SER A 462 2.49 37.17 25.55
N ALA A 463 1.78 38.08 26.22
CA ALA A 463 1.88 39.53 26.00
C ALA A 463 3.08 40.18 26.70
N SER A 464 3.77 39.44 27.57
CA SER A 464 4.91 39.95 28.34
C SER A 464 6.27 39.72 27.65
N LEU A 465 6.30 38.93 26.58
CA LEU A 465 7.51 38.63 25.82
C LEU A 465 7.59 39.49 24.56
N THR A 466 8.78 40.05 24.30
CA THR A 466 9.13 40.67 23.03
C THR A 466 9.30 39.62 21.93
N GLU A 467 9.33 40.03 20.65
CA GLU A 467 9.49 39.09 19.54
C GLU A 467 10.82 38.33 19.55
N ASP A 468 11.90 38.97 19.98
CA ASP A 468 13.22 38.31 20.11
C ASP A 468 13.22 37.32 21.28
N GLU A 469 12.55 37.64 22.39
CA GLU A 469 12.41 36.72 23.54
C GLU A 469 11.54 35.50 23.19
N LYS A 470 10.49 35.69 22.40
CA LYS A 470 9.69 34.57 21.85
C LYS A 470 10.52 33.69 20.94
N ALA A 471 11.29 34.28 20.02
CA ALA A 471 12.16 33.53 19.12
C ALA A 471 13.19 32.70 19.88
N ASN A 472 13.88 33.29 20.87
CA ASN A 472 14.84 32.57 21.71
C ASN A 472 14.19 31.40 22.48
N SER A 473 12.97 31.60 23.01
CA SER A 473 12.24 30.55 23.72
C SER A 473 11.79 29.42 22.79
N LEU A 474 11.36 29.75 21.56
CA LEU A 474 11.02 28.76 20.53
C LEU A 474 12.25 27.99 20.04
N ASN A 475 13.39 28.65 19.87
CA ASN A 475 14.64 27.99 19.52
C ASN A 475 15.11 27.02 20.62
N GLU A 476 14.92 27.37 21.90
CA GLU A 476 15.19 26.44 23.01
C GLU A 476 14.32 25.18 22.94
N LEU A 477 13.04 25.34 22.54
CA LEU A 477 12.15 24.21 22.29
C LEU A 477 12.57 23.40 21.06
N TYR A 478 12.98 24.06 19.98
CA TYR A 478 13.52 23.41 18.78
C TYR A 478 14.70 22.50 19.13
N GLU A 479 15.69 22.99 19.88
CA GLU A 479 16.85 22.18 20.28
C GLU A 479 16.47 21.00 21.18
N LYS A 480 15.41 21.14 21.99
CA LYS A 480 14.84 20.02 22.78
C LYS A 480 14.15 19.00 21.89
N PHE A 481 13.39 19.42 20.87
CA PHE A 481 12.71 18.49 19.95
C PHE A 481 13.70 17.75 19.05
N LYS A 482 14.78 18.42 18.64
CA LYS A 482 15.80 17.89 17.72
C LYS A 482 16.49 16.62 18.22
N ILE A 483 16.59 16.44 19.53
CA ILE A 483 17.23 15.25 20.15
C ILE A 483 16.25 14.10 20.42
N LEU A 484 14.94 14.32 20.24
CA LEU A 484 13.92 13.31 20.48
C LEU A 484 13.88 12.30 19.33
N ASN A 485 13.52 11.07 19.64
CA ASN A 485 13.25 10.09 18.60
C ASN A 485 11.90 10.41 17.91
N LYS A 486 11.70 9.80 16.74
CA LYS A 486 10.52 10.02 15.90
C LYS A 486 9.20 9.79 16.64
N TYR A 487 9.09 8.72 17.43
CA TYR A 487 7.87 8.37 18.14
C TYR A 487 7.57 9.41 19.23
N GLU A 488 8.61 9.90 19.90
CA GLU A 488 8.49 10.99 20.86
C GLU A 488 8.03 12.29 20.19
N ILE A 489 8.51 12.62 18.99
CA ILE A 489 8.07 13.79 18.22
C ILE A 489 6.60 13.66 17.83
N LEU A 490 6.19 12.50 17.28
CA LEU A 490 4.79 12.23 16.92
C LEU A 490 3.87 12.48 18.12
N LEU A 491 4.29 12.11 19.32
CA LEU A 491 3.50 12.30 20.54
C LEU A 491 3.33 13.77 20.97
N LYS A 492 4.21 14.68 20.55
CA LYS A 492 4.11 16.10 20.93
C LYS A 492 3.12 16.85 20.04
N PHE A 493 3.15 16.60 18.74
CA PHE A 493 2.38 17.40 17.79
C PHE A 493 1.09 16.68 17.44
N ASN A 494 -0.04 17.28 17.79
CA ASN A 494 -1.38 16.86 17.38
C ASN A 494 -2.05 17.99 16.58
N SER A 495 -3.24 17.72 16.03
CA SER A 495 -3.97 18.72 15.25
C SER A 495 -4.23 20.04 16.00
N GLU A 496 -4.46 20.00 17.32
CA GLU A 496 -4.67 21.21 18.13
C GLU A 496 -3.42 22.08 18.21
N THR A 497 -2.26 21.45 18.49
CA THR A 497 -0.96 22.12 18.53
C THR A 497 -0.61 22.72 17.16
N LEU A 498 -0.84 21.94 16.09
CA LEU A 498 -0.58 22.39 14.72
C LEU A 498 -1.52 23.54 14.32
N SER A 499 -2.79 23.51 14.73
CA SER A 499 -3.72 24.62 14.53
C SER A 499 -3.33 25.87 15.33
N ALA A 500 -2.80 25.71 16.54
CA ALA A 500 -2.28 26.83 17.32
C ALA A 500 -1.09 27.51 16.60
N ILE A 501 -0.16 26.72 16.06
CA ILE A 501 0.96 27.20 15.23
C ILE A 501 0.42 27.89 13.96
N GLN A 502 -0.52 27.26 13.26
CA GLN A 502 -1.18 27.78 12.06
C GLN A 502 -1.81 29.16 12.30
N SER A 503 -2.46 29.35 13.45
CA SER A 503 -3.12 30.61 13.80
C SER A 503 -2.17 31.78 14.03
N LYS A 504 -0.87 31.50 14.23
CA LYS A 504 0.18 32.50 14.52
C LYS A 504 1.15 32.72 13.36
N LEU A 505 1.08 31.84 12.36
CA LEU A 505 1.90 31.90 11.16
C LEU A 505 1.20 32.72 10.07
N ASP A 506 1.28 34.05 10.11
CA ASP A 506 0.48 34.93 9.22
C ASP A 506 1.24 35.58 8.04
N SER A 507 2.56 35.72 8.13
CA SER A 507 3.34 36.44 7.10
C SER A 507 4.78 36.00 6.92
N ILE A 508 5.37 35.24 7.87
CA ILE A 508 6.77 34.80 7.87
C ILE A 508 7.73 36.00 7.81
N ILE A 509 7.55 36.94 8.75
CA ILE A 509 8.35 38.17 8.81
C ILE A 509 9.08 38.29 10.16
N THR A 510 8.49 37.78 11.24
CA THR A 510 9.07 37.92 12.57
C THR A 510 10.05 36.79 12.88
N PRO A 511 11.08 37.04 13.71
CA PRO A 511 12.01 35.99 14.17
C PRO A 511 11.28 34.79 14.81
N SER A 512 10.22 35.06 15.57
CA SER A 512 9.39 34.02 16.20
C SER A 512 8.66 33.13 15.17
N GLN A 513 8.19 33.71 14.06
CA GLN A 513 7.55 32.96 12.98
C GLN A 513 8.55 32.11 12.21
N LEU A 514 9.80 32.56 12.07
CA LEU A 514 10.86 31.76 11.45
C LEU A 514 11.21 30.55 12.33
N GLU A 515 11.28 30.73 13.65
CA GLU A 515 11.51 29.59 14.56
C GLU A 515 10.35 28.61 14.60
N LEU A 516 9.10 29.09 14.44
CA LEU A 516 7.97 28.18 14.24
C LEU A 516 8.12 27.33 12.98
N LEU A 517 8.68 27.88 11.90
CA LEU A 517 8.97 27.11 10.69
C LEU A 517 10.07 26.07 10.93
N ASN A 518 11.11 26.38 11.69
CA ASN A 518 12.13 25.41 12.08
C ASN A 518 11.52 24.25 12.91
N ILE A 519 10.59 24.56 13.80
CA ILE A 519 9.83 23.55 14.53
C ILE A 519 8.95 22.73 13.58
N ILE A 520 8.25 23.37 12.64
CA ILE A 520 7.46 22.68 11.60
C ILE A 520 8.35 21.80 10.72
N GLU A 521 9.56 22.23 10.40
CA GLU A 521 10.56 21.48 9.64
C GLU A 521 10.94 20.18 10.36
N LEU A 522 11.18 20.20 11.68
CA LEU A 522 11.42 19.00 12.49
C LEU A 522 10.25 18.01 12.41
N ILE A 523 9.03 18.53 12.26
CA ILE A 523 7.80 17.72 12.20
C ILE A 523 7.59 17.22 10.75
N GLY A 524 7.94 18.01 9.74
CA GLY A 524 7.30 17.91 8.43
C GLY A 524 8.17 17.64 7.21
N LEU A 525 9.27 18.38 6.97
CA LEU A 525 9.65 18.57 5.55
C LEU A 525 11.13 18.74 5.16
N THR A 526 12.11 18.99 6.03
CA THR A 526 13.51 19.11 5.56
C THR A 526 14.54 18.68 6.61
N ASN A 527 15.52 17.88 6.18
CA ASN A 527 16.79 17.59 6.86
C ASN A 527 16.79 16.77 8.16
N ILE A 528 16.77 15.44 8.02
CA ILE A 528 17.74 14.62 8.75
C ILE A 528 18.78 14.12 7.73
N ASP A 529 20.06 14.39 7.97
CA ASP A 529 21.18 14.11 7.07
C ASP A 529 21.17 12.68 6.47
N LEU A 530 21.16 12.62 5.13
CA LEU A 530 21.57 11.47 4.30
C LEU A 530 23.07 11.20 4.53
N PRO A 531 23.44 10.23 5.40
CA PRO A 531 23.96 8.96 4.87
C PRO A 531 23.69 7.71 5.76
N LEU A 532 22.70 7.72 6.66
CA LEU A 532 22.39 6.53 7.49
C LEU A 532 20.92 6.03 7.41
N PHE A 533 20.12 6.55 6.48
CA PHE A 533 18.70 6.21 6.33
C PHE A 533 18.41 5.04 5.37
N TYR A 534 19.05 3.90 5.55
CA TYR A 534 18.74 2.68 4.77
C TYR A 534 17.75 1.71 5.46
N ASN A 535 17.17 2.04 6.63
CA ASN A 535 16.44 1.02 7.43
C ASN A 535 15.15 1.47 8.16
N LEU A 536 14.40 2.50 7.72
CA LEU A 536 13.10 2.83 8.35
C LEU A 536 11.91 2.86 7.38
N PRO A 537 10.76 2.22 7.70
CA PRO A 537 9.60 2.11 6.80
C PRO A 537 8.84 3.44 6.62
N ASN A 538 8.29 3.61 5.41
CA ASN A 538 7.58 4.79 4.91
C ASN A 538 6.19 5.07 5.56
N HIS A 539 5.74 4.30 6.55
CA HIS A 539 4.36 4.32 7.06
C HIS A 539 4.03 5.47 8.05
N ASP A 540 5.00 5.93 8.84
CA ASP A 540 4.73 6.99 9.83
C ASP A 540 4.54 8.39 9.20
N LYS A 541 4.89 8.55 7.91
CA LYS A 541 4.72 9.82 7.17
C LYS A 541 3.24 10.16 6.96
N THR A 542 2.38 9.14 6.80
CA THR A 542 0.95 9.32 6.49
C THR A 542 0.17 9.89 7.67
N LEU A 543 0.51 9.50 8.89
CA LEU A 543 -0.27 9.90 10.06
C LEU A 543 -0.12 11.39 10.37
N LEU A 544 1.13 11.85 10.43
CA LEU A 544 1.42 13.24 10.75
C LEU A 544 0.90 14.15 9.63
N PHE A 545 0.93 13.65 8.39
CA PHE A 545 0.32 14.31 7.24
C PHE A 545 -1.20 14.53 7.41
N ASP A 546 -1.96 13.55 7.89
CA ASP A 546 -3.39 13.73 8.19
C ASP A 546 -3.64 14.82 9.24
N GLU A 547 -2.77 14.96 10.24
CA GLU A 547 -2.85 16.00 11.27
C GLU A 547 -2.46 17.39 10.72
N PHE A 548 -1.45 17.43 9.87
CA PHE A 548 -1.08 18.62 9.11
C PHE A 548 -2.19 19.09 8.18
N GLN A 549 -2.87 18.16 7.51
CA GLN A 549 -3.98 18.46 6.61
C GLN A 549 -5.21 18.93 7.40
N SER A 550 -5.60 18.20 8.46
CA SER A 550 -6.76 18.56 9.27
C SER A 550 -6.58 19.84 10.09
N SER A 551 -5.34 20.21 10.44
CA SER A 551 -5.06 21.48 11.13
C SER A 551 -5.16 22.72 10.23
N GLY A 552 -5.19 22.55 8.90
CA GLY A 552 -5.13 23.65 7.93
C GLY A 552 -3.76 24.35 7.87
N LEU A 553 -2.73 23.78 8.51
CA LEU A 553 -1.39 24.35 8.54
C LEU A 553 -0.70 24.26 7.17
N LEU A 554 -0.91 23.16 6.44
CA LEU A 554 -0.37 23.01 5.07
C LEU A 554 -0.94 24.08 4.13
N ASP A 555 -2.27 24.25 4.12
CA ASP A 555 -2.92 25.28 3.29
C ASP A 555 -2.42 26.69 3.63
N LYS A 556 -2.16 26.95 4.92
CA LYS A 556 -1.61 28.22 5.38
C LYS A 556 -0.18 28.42 4.89
N ILE A 557 0.70 27.42 5.03
CA ILE A 557 2.08 27.46 4.53
C ILE A 557 2.09 27.67 3.02
N GLU A 558 1.28 26.91 2.28
CA GLU A 558 1.16 27.05 0.82
C GLU A 558 0.70 28.45 0.41
N SER A 559 -0.32 29.00 1.10
CA SER A 559 -0.78 30.37 0.86
C SER A 559 0.31 31.41 1.11
N LEU A 560 1.16 31.21 2.11
CA LEU A 560 2.25 32.12 2.43
C LEU A 560 3.36 32.05 1.38
N ILE A 561 3.71 30.85 0.92
CA ILE A 561 4.67 30.63 -0.16
C ILE A 561 4.19 31.31 -1.44
N ARG A 562 2.93 31.08 -1.85
CA ARG A 562 2.35 31.69 -3.05
C ARG A 562 2.34 33.22 -2.98
N LYS A 563 2.01 33.77 -1.81
CA LYS A 563 2.03 35.22 -1.59
C LYS A 563 3.44 35.79 -1.70
N LYS A 564 4.42 35.14 -1.07
CA LYS A 564 5.83 35.55 -1.11
C LYS A 564 6.40 35.46 -2.52
N PHE A 565 6.08 34.38 -3.25
CA PHE A 565 6.48 34.19 -4.63
C PHE A 565 5.93 35.30 -5.53
N ALA A 566 4.64 35.65 -5.40
CA ALA A 566 4.03 36.75 -6.16
C ALA A 566 4.64 38.13 -5.83
N GLU A 567 5.01 38.37 -4.57
CA GLU A 567 5.71 39.60 -4.16
C GLU A 567 7.12 39.69 -4.79
N GLU A 568 7.87 38.58 -4.79
CA GLU A 568 9.24 38.54 -5.36
C GLU A 568 9.23 38.54 -6.91
N GLU A 569 8.26 37.91 -7.57
CA GLU A 569 8.10 37.92 -9.04
C GLU A 569 7.84 39.33 -9.60
N THR A 570 7.18 40.20 -8.84
CA THR A 570 6.99 41.61 -9.22
C THR A 570 8.27 42.46 -9.11
N ASN A 571 9.33 41.93 -8.50
CA ASN A 571 10.64 42.58 -8.35
C ASN A 571 11.67 41.85 -9.23
N SER A 572 11.63 42.12 -10.55
CA SER A 572 12.41 41.42 -11.59
C SER A 572 13.94 41.44 -11.43
N ASP A 573 14.48 42.20 -10.47
CA ASP A 573 15.92 42.43 -10.28
C ASP A 573 16.48 41.82 -8.98
N VAL A 574 15.69 41.08 -8.18
CA VAL A 574 16.14 40.54 -6.88
C VAL A 574 16.19 39.01 -6.92
N PRO A 575 17.34 38.37 -6.62
CA PRO A 575 17.39 36.91 -6.46
C PRO A 575 16.49 36.47 -5.29
N TYR A 576 15.84 35.32 -5.44
CA TYR A 576 14.94 34.76 -4.43
C TYR A 576 15.57 34.78 -3.03
N SER A 577 14.80 35.17 -2.02
CA SER A 577 15.32 35.30 -0.66
C SER A 577 15.68 33.93 -0.05
N SER A 578 16.67 33.92 0.85
CA SER A 578 17.06 32.70 1.61
C SER A 578 15.88 32.08 2.38
N CYS A 579 14.89 32.90 2.75
CA CYS A 579 13.64 32.45 3.37
C CYS A 579 12.76 31.68 2.38
N LEU A 580 12.68 32.11 1.12
CA LEU A 580 11.94 31.38 0.09
C LEU A 580 12.64 30.05 -0.25
N GLN A 581 13.98 30.01 -0.23
CA GLN A 581 14.76 28.77 -0.42
C GLN A 581 14.65 27.76 0.72
N GLN A 582 14.30 28.19 1.94
CA GLN A 582 14.01 27.29 3.07
C GLN A 582 12.58 26.78 3.07
N LEU A 583 11.66 27.49 2.39
CA LEU A 583 10.24 27.16 2.32
C LEU A 583 9.87 26.30 1.10
N ILE A 584 10.61 26.44 0.00
CA ILE A 584 10.61 25.53 -1.16
C ILE A 584 11.38 24.27 -0.77
#